data_AF-A0A924XJT9-F1
#
_entry.id   AF-A0A924XJT9-F1
#
_cell.length_a   1.000
_cell.length_b   1.000
_cell.length_c   1.000
_cell.angle_alpha   90.00
_cell.angle_beta   90.00
_cell.angle_gamma   90.00
#
_symmetry.space_group_name_H-M   'P 1'
#
loop_
_entity.id
_entity.type
_entity.pdbx_description
1 polymer ?
#
loop_
_entity_poly.entity_id
_entity_poly.type
_entity_poly.pdbx_seq_one_letter_code
_entity_poly.pdbx_strand_id
1 'polypeptide(L)'
;MSPDDLYKAYKNLSAVAILPDATGADFRNLESRRYVINTIDSKTGMPAEGSYSFDIYSAIDGVLYAGKAYLANPKVKGLKYFMINQAAFARVKVGKGSPEEMEHILEVGLACGHIKPVLKNVADFVDNYFGVDCTGFACAYFRTVGKMLDSSGNDKENPVNIGCGYFFDKAKTLNQIIWNLAEIRQGDVIVWMKEDRSETRKPGHISLIQSIGENGTLYCRESNGSAAEGGKDPRMTERRLIGVEGDESKKNRYWKLEKNNSEQILILRPFV
;
A
#
# COMPACT_ATOMS: atom_id res chain seq x y z
N MET A 1 -11.04 -7.71 9.56
CA MET A 1 -10.60 -7.72 8.14
C MET A 1 -9.40 -8.65 8.01
N SER A 2 -9.41 -9.58 7.05
CA SER A 2 -8.25 -10.41 6.70
C SER A 2 -7.32 -9.68 5.72
N PRO A 3 -6.05 -10.10 5.57
CA PRO A 3 -5.19 -9.59 4.50
C PRO A 3 -5.78 -9.79 3.09
N ASP A 4 -6.61 -10.82 2.90
CA ASP A 4 -7.31 -11.09 1.65
C ASP A 4 -8.45 -10.09 1.38
N ASP A 5 -9.19 -9.71 2.42
CA ASP A 5 -10.23 -8.68 2.31
C ASP A 5 -9.62 -7.33 1.95
N LEU A 6 -8.48 -6.97 2.56
CA LEU A 6 -7.75 -5.76 2.21
C LEU A 6 -7.25 -5.80 0.76
N TYR A 7 -6.68 -6.93 0.34
CA TYR A 7 -6.29 -7.16 -1.05
C TYR A 7 -7.47 -6.93 -1.99
N LYS A 8 -8.62 -7.54 -1.72
CA LYS A 8 -9.84 -7.39 -2.52
C LYS A 8 -10.32 -5.94 -2.54
N ALA A 9 -10.27 -5.22 -1.42
CA ALA A 9 -10.63 -3.81 -1.35
C ALA A 9 -9.75 -2.97 -2.29
N TYR A 10 -8.43 -3.14 -2.28
CA TYR A 10 -7.55 -2.45 -3.23
C TYR A 10 -7.80 -2.83 -4.69
N LYS A 11 -8.03 -4.13 -4.97
CA LYS A 11 -8.40 -4.56 -6.33
C LYS A 11 -9.76 -4.01 -6.76
N ASN A 12 -10.65 -3.78 -5.80
CA ASN A 12 -11.94 -3.19 -6.06
C ASN A 12 -11.84 -1.68 -6.29
N LEU A 13 -10.87 -0.95 -5.74
CA LEU A 13 -10.73 0.49 -6.06
C LEU A 13 -10.55 0.75 -7.57
N SER A 14 -9.88 -0.14 -8.29
CA SER A 14 -9.80 -0.07 -9.76
C SER A 14 -11.06 -0.57 -10.48
N ALA A 15 -11.93 -1.35 -9.80
CA ALA A 15 -13.20 -1.87 -10.33
C ALA A 15 -14.46 -1.08 -9.89
N VAL A 16 -14.39 -0.31 -8.80
CA VAL A 16 -15.49 0.44 -8.15
C VAL A 16 -15.75 1.78 -8.82
N ALA A 17 -15.01 2.12 -9.88
CA ALA A 17 -15.43 3.16 -10.80
C ALA A 17 -16.73 2.79 -11.57
N ILE A 18 -17.31 1.60 -11.34
CA ILE A 18 -18.68 1.26 -11.72
C ILE A 18 -19.64 1.98 -10.76
N LEU A 19 -20.01 3.20 -11.14
CA LEU A 19 -21.11 3.93 -10.52
C LEU A 19 -22.41 3.10 -10.57
N PRO A 20 -23.26 3.17 -9.52
CA PRO A 20 -24.66 2.82 -9.67
C PRO A 20 -25.27 3.79 -10.69
N ASP A 21 -25.66 3.24 -11.84
CA ASP A 21 -26.71 3.73 -12.72
C ASP A 21 -26.70 5.22 -13.10
N ALA A 22 -25.93 5.52 -14.16
CA ALA A 22 -26.31 6.54 -15.14
C ALA A 22 -26.18 5.96 -16.56
N THR A 23 -27.21 5.19 -16.93
CA THR A 23 -27.66 4.91 -18.31
C THR A 23 -26.60 4.66 -19.39
N GLY A 24 -26.39 3.38 -19.71
CA GLY A 24 -26.19 2.89 -21.07
C GLY A 24 -24.79 3.01 -21.66
N ALA A 25 -23.98 1.95 -21.54
CA ALA A 25 -22.81 1.73 -22.39
C ALA A 25 -22.29 0.28 -22.23
N ASP A 26 -22.71 -0.63 -23.12
CA ASP A 26 -22.07 -1.94 -23.34
C ASP A 26 -20.78 -1.72 -24.13
N PHE A 27 -19.62 -2.11 -23.59
CA PHE A 27 -18.39 -2.19 -24.38
C PHE A 27 -17.56 -3.41 -23.99
N ARG A 28 -17.85 -4.50 -24.69
CA ARG A 28 -16.94 -5.64 -24.85
C ARG A 28 -15.66 -5.20 -25.55
N ASN A 29 -14.56 -5.81 -25.11
CA ASN A 29 -13.27 -5.88 -25.77
C ASN A 29 -12.39 -4.64 -25.61
N LEU A 30 -11.17 -4.82 -25.06
CA LEU A 30 -9.94 -4.09 -25.44
C LEU A 30 -8.75 -4.64 -24.65
N GLU A 31 -8.07 -5.61 -25.27
CA GLU A 31 -6.74 -6.08 -24.87
C GLU A 31 -5.65 -5.02 -25.12
N SER A 32 -4.66 -5.01 -24.23
CA SER A 32 -3.26 -4.60 -24.42
C SER A 32 -2.96 -3.17 -24.89
N ARG A 33 -2.40 -2.32 -24.01
CA ARG A 33 -1.32 -1.37 -24.35
C ARG A 33 -0.38 -1.13 -23.18
N ARG A 34 0.92 -1.42 -23.39
CA ARG A 34 2.06 -0.88 -22.63
C ARG A 34 2.34 0.55 -23.12
N TYR A 35 2.72 1.46 -22.22
CA TYR A 35 3.33 2.74 -22.61
C TYR A 35 4.73 2.88 -21.99
N VAL A 36 5.64 3.38 -22.84
CA VAL A 36 7.08 3.55 -22.64
C VAL A 36 7.37 4.89 -21.95
N ILE A 37 8.31 4.91 -21.00
CA ILE A 37 8.85 6.11 -20.34
C ILE A 37 10.14 6.52 -21.06
N ASN A 38 10.31 7.79 -21.46
CA ASN A 38 11.61 8.35 -21.88
C ASN A 38 11.68 9.86 -21.55
N THR A 39 12.52 10.24 -20.57
CA THR A 39 13.87 10.85 -20.61
C THR A 39 13.93 12.36 -20.83
N ILE A 40 14.64 13.03 -19.91
CA ILE A 40 14.95 14.47 -19.84
C ILE A 40 15.87 14.89 -21.00
N ASP A 41 15.65 16.06 -21.60
CA ASP A 41 16.55 16.65 -22.60
C ASP A 41 17.86 17.10 -21.93
N SER A 42 18.96 16.45 -22.34
CA SER A 42 20.30 16.66 -21.78
C SER A 42 20.97 17.98 -22.16
N LYS A 43 20.38 18.78 -23.06
CA LYS A 43 20.93 20.09 -23.46
C LYS A 43 20.27 21.26 -22.74
N THR A 44 18.99 21.14 -22.39
CA THR A 44 18.23 22.24 -21.77
C THR A 44 17.99 22.01 -20.28
N GLY A 45 18.09 20.76 -19.81
CA GLY A 45 17.72 20.41 -18.43
C GLY A 45 16.23 20.61 -18.14
N MET A 46 15.39 20.87 -19.15
CA MET A 46 13.96 21.07 -19.02
C MET A 46 13.17 19.88 -19.60
N PRO A 47 11.98 19.56 -19.05
CA PRO A 47 11.07 18.59 -19.64
C PRO A 47 10.59 19.09 -21.01
N ALA A 48 10.55 18.22 -22.03
CA ALA A 48 10.05 18.59 -23.36
C ALA A 48 8.57 19.01 -23.28
N GLU A 49 8.15 20.03 -24.04
CA GLU A 49 6.75 20.49 -24.10
C GLU A 49 5.80 19.30 -24.37
N GLY A 50 4.80 19.14 -23.51
CA GLY A 50 3.91 17.97 -23.50
C GLY A 50 4.21 16.92 -22.42
N SER A 51 5.23 17.15 -21.58
CA SER A 51 5.52 16.31 -20.41
C SER A 51 5.07 16.98 -19.11
N TYR A 52 3.93 16.57 -18.58
CA TYR A 52 3.61 16.76 -17.16
C TYR A 52 3.89 15.43 -16.46
N SER A 53 5.03 15.32 -15.78
CA SER A 53 5.14 14.32 -14.71
C SER A 53 4.31 14.84 -13.53
N PHE A 54 3.04 14.44 -13.46
CA PHE A 54 2.32 14.57 -12.21
C PHE A 54 2.90 13.51 -11.28
N ASP A 55 3.84 13.95 -10.44
CA ASP A 55 4.26 13.16 -9.30
C ASP A 55 3.02 12.85 -8.45
N ILE A 56 2.90 11.63 -7.91
CA ILE A 56 1.74 11.18 -7.10
C ILE A 56 1.40 12.23 -6.03
N TYR A 57 2.44 12.85 -5.48
CA TYR A 57 2.37 13.94 -4.51
C TYR A 57 1.57 15.15 -5.01
N SER A 58 1.75 15.56 -6.26
CA SER A 58 1.12 16.74 -6.85
C SER A 58 -0.36 16.54 -7.19
N ALA A 59 -0.76 15.33 -7.61
CA ALA A 59 -2.16 15.03 -7.93
C ALA A 59 -3.03 14.96 -6.66
N ILE A 60 -2.53 14.29 -5.61
CA ILE A 60 -3.21 14.21 -4.32
C ILE A 60 -3.29 15.58 -3.64
N ASP A 61 -2.23 16.39 -3.70
CA ASP A 61 -2.26 17.78 -3.23
C ASP A 61 -3.24 18.65 -4.04
N GLY A 62 -3.36 18.40 -5.35
CA GLY A 62 -4.31 19.07 -6.23
C GLY A 62 -5.75 18.87 -5.78
N VAL A 63 -6.13 17.61 -5.48
CA VAL A 63 -7.44 17.28 -4.91
C VAL A 63 -7.64 17.96 -3.55
N LEU A 64 -6.63 17.94 -2.67
CA LEU A 64 -6.70 18.57 -1.35
C LEU A 64 -6.95 20.08 -1.46
N TYR A 65 -6.21 20.76 -2.33
CA TYR A 65 -6.33 22.19 -2.55
C TYR A 65 -7.69 22.56 -3.14
N ALA A 66 -8.12 21.83 -4.17
CA ALA A 66 -9.43 22.02 -4.79
C ALA A 66 -10.57 21.80 -3.78
N GLY A 67 -10.47 20.76 -2.94
CA GLY A 67 -11.41 20.51 -1.86
C GLY A 67 -11.47 21.65 -0.84
N LYS A 68 -10.32 22.16 -0.38
CA LYS A 68 -10.26 23.31 0.55
C LYS A 68 -10.90 24.56 -0.05
N ALA A 69 -10.63 24.83 -1.33
CA ALA A 69 -11.24 25.95 -2.05
C ALA A 69 -12.76 25.78 -2.20
N TYR A 70 -13.23 24.56 -2.50
CA TYR A 70 -14.64 24.22 -2.60
C TYR A 70 -15.40 24.47 -1.29
N LEU A 71 -14.83 24.05 -0.15
CA LEU A 71 -15.41 24.28 1.18
C LEU A 71 -15.38 25.76 1.63
N ALA A 72 -14.41 26.53 1.15
CA ALA A 72 -14.34 27.97 1.42
C ALA A 72 -15.40 28.77 0.66
N ASN A 73 -16.06 28.18 -0.36
CA ASN A 73 -17.08 28.87 -1.15
C ASN A 73 -18.34 29.11 -0.30
N PRO A 74 -18.76 30.38 -0.09
CA PRO A 74 -19.92 30.71 0.73
C PRO A 74 -21.24 30.18 0.17
N LYS A 75 -21.31 29.83 -1.13
CA LYS A 75 -22.49 29.20 -1.76
C LYS A 75 -22.60 27.70 -1.45
N VAL A 76 -21.55 27.09 -0.90
CA VAL A 76 -21.45 25.67 -0.54
C VAL A 76 -21.59 25.46 0.97
N LYS A 77 -21.68 26.55 1.76
CA LYS A 77 -21.95 26.52 3.21
C LYS A 77 -23.28 25.83 3.52
N GLY A 78 -23.22 24.58 3.95
CA GLY A 78 -24.41 23.81 4.35
C GLY A 78 -24.29 22.30 4.19
N LEU A 79 -23.33 21.81 3.40
CA LEU A 79 -23.03 20.37 3.30
C LEU A 79 -22.26 19.92 4.55
N LYS A 80 -22.99 19.66 5.63
CA LYS A 80 -22.51 19.13 6.93
C LYS A 80 -21.73 17.80 6.85
N TYR A 81 -21.58 17.21 5.67
CA TYR A 81 -21.02 15.87 5.47
C TYR A 81 -19.67 15.85 4.75
N PHE A 82 -19.10 17.01 4.40
CA PHE A 82 -17.88 17.10 3.59
C PHE A 82 -16.67 17.55 4.42
N MET A 83 -16.18 16.67 5.31
CA MET A 83 -14.99 16.95 6.12
C MET A 83 -13.72 16.47 5.40
N ILE A 84 -12.78 17.38 5.13
CA ILE A 84 -11.47 17.00 4.58
C ILE A 84 -10.61 16.41 5.70
N ASN A 85 -10.37 15.10 5.66
CA ASN A 85 -9.38 14.44 6.50
C ASN A 85 -7.96 14.64 5.94
N GLN A 86 -7.25 15.67 6.41
CA GLN A 86 -5.89 15.96 5.93
C GLN A 86 -4.89 14.82 6.19
N ALA A 87 -5.11 14.01 7.23
CA ALA A 87 -4.23 12.89 7.54
C ALA A 87 -4.34 11.77 6.50
N ALA A 88 -5.54 11.53 5.96
CA ALA A 88 -5.76 10.58 4.86
C ALA A 88 -4.96 10.98 3.61
N PHE A 89 -5.03 12.26 3.22
CA PHE A 89 -4.24 12.80 2.10
C PHE A 89 -2.74 12.63 2.33
N ALA A 90 -2.24 12.96 3.52
CA ALA A 90 -0.82 12.83 3.85
C ALA A 90 -0.33 11.38 3.73
N ARG A 91 -1.17 10.39 4.08
CA ARG A 91 -0.83 8.96 3.98
C ARG A 91 -0.89 8.42 2.57
N VAL A 92 -1.98 8.68 1.84
CA VAL A 92 -2.13 8.23 0.44
C VAL A 92 -1.00 8.79 -0.42
N LYS A 93 -0.62 10.06 -0.19
CA LYS A 93 0.50 10.73 -0.84
C LYS A 93 1.83 9.99 -0.77
N VAL A 94 2.08 9.26 0.34
CA VAL A 94 3.30 8.47 0.53
C VAL A 94 3.08 6.97 0.39
N GLY A 95 1.97 6.58 -0.27
CA GLY A 95 1.63 5.19 -0.54
C GLY A 95 1.28 4.36 0.70
N LYS A 96 0.83 5.00 1.79
CA LYS A 96 0.47 4.34 3.06
C LYS A 96 -1.01 4.45 3.42
N GLY A 97 -1.84 4.98 2.51
CA GLY A 97 -3.26 5.17 2.80
C GLY A 97 -4.05 3.87 2.73
N SER A 98 -5.13 3.75 3.49
CA SER A 98 -6.06 2.60 3.40
C SER A 98 -7.04 2.75 2.23
N PRO A 99 -7.79 1.69 1.85
CA PRO A 99 -8.82 1.80 0.82
C PRO A 99 -9.89 2.86 1.13
N GLU A 100 -10.33 2.93 2.39
CA GLU A 100 -11.33 3.92 2.83
C GLU A 100 -10.81 5.35 2.70
N GLU A 101 -9.50 5.56 2.91
CA GLU A 101 -8.85 6.87 2.74
C GLU A 101 -8.72 7.24 1.27
N MET A 102 -8.49 6.26 0.40
CA MET A 102 -8.48 6.44 -1.04
C MET A 102 -9.88 6.77 -1.58
N GLU A 103 -10.92 6.06 -1.10
CA GLU A 103 -12.32 6.38 -1.39
C GLU A 103 -12.66 7.80 -0.98
N HIS A 104 -12.30 8.20 0.23
CA HIS A 104 -12.48 9.58 0.71
C HIS A 104 -11.84 10.62 -0.22
N ILE A 105 -10.63 10.36 -0.73
CA ILE A 105 -9.97 11.27 -1.67
C ILE A 105 -10.71 11.32 -3.03
N LEU A 106 -11.22 10.19 -3.52
CA LEU A 106 -12.03 10.16 -4.74
C LEU A 106 -13.33 10.95 -4.57
N GLU A 107 -14.02 10.79 -3.44
CA GLU A 107 -15.22 11.55 -3.11
C GLU A 107 -14.93 13.06 -3.11
N VAL A 108 -13.82 13.48 -2.48
CA VAL A 108 -13.33 14.88 -2.52
C VAL A 108 -13.08 15.33 -3.95
N GLY A 109 -12.33 14.54 -4.74
CA GLY A 109 -11.97 14.86 -6.12
C GLY A 109 -13.19 15.02 -7.02
N LEU A 110 -14.18 14.14 -6.90
CA LEU A 110 -15.42 14.19 -7.68
C LEU A 110 -16.28 15.39 -7.28
N ALA A 111 -16.47 15.64 -5.98
CA ALA A 111 -17.35 16.71 -5.51
C ALA A 111 -16.82 18.11 -5.84
N CYS A 112 -15.50 18.31 -5.78
CA CYS A 112 -14.89 19.59 -6.16
C CYS A 112 -14.67 19.74 -7.68
N GLY A 113 -15.04 18.72 -8.46
CA GLY A 113 -14.87 18.72 -9.92
C GLY A 113 -13.42 18.59 -10.39
N HIS A 114 -12.49 18.28 -9.49
CA HIS A 114 -11.09 18.00 -9.84
C HIS A 114 -10.97 16.71 -10.65
N ILE A 115 -11.77 15.70 -10.28
CA ILE A 115 -11.98 14.47 -11.06
C ILE A 115 -13.34 14.59 -11.72
N LYS A 116 -13.39 14.46 -13.04
CA LYS A 116 -14.66 14.41 -13.76
C LYS A 116 -15.33 13.04 -13.52
N PRO A 117 -16.65 12.97 -13.28
CA PRO A 117 -17.38 11.73 -12.97
C PRO A 117 -17.59 10.85 -14.22
N VAL A 118 -16.50 10.48 -14.88
CA VAL A 118 -16.46 9.57 -16.02
C VAL A 118 -15.60 8.39 -15.59
N LEU A 119 -16.11 7.17 -15.75
CA LEU A 119 -15.45 5.91 -15.34
C LEU A 119 -13.97 5.87 -15.75
N LYS A 120 -13.66 6.20 -17.01
CA LYS A 120 -12.27 6.26 -17.48
C LYS A 120 -11.39 7.22 -16.66
N ASN A 121 -11.90 8.40 -16.31
CA ASN A 121 -11.12 9.39 -15.56
C ASN A 121 -10.91 8.98 -14.10
N VAL A 122 -11.89 8.31 -13.49
CA VAL A 122 -11.76 7.76 -12.14
C VAL A 122 -10.75 6.61 -12.13
N ALA A 123 -10.88 5.67 -13.08
CA ALA A 123 -9.93 4.57 -13.23
C ALA A 123 -8.51 5.08 -13.50
N ASP A 124 -8.34 6.02 -14.45
CA ASP A 124 -7.05 6.65 -14.73
C ASP A 124 -6.48 7.33 -13.47
N PHE A 125 -7.31 8.01 -12.67
CA PHE A 125 -6.85 8.65 -11.44
C PHE A 125 -6.36 7.63 -10.40
N VAL A 126 -7.13 6.55 -10.18
CA VAL A 126 -6.75 5.47 -9.28
C VAL A 126 -5.45 4.80 -9.74
N ASP A 127 -5.39 4.39 -11.01
CA ASP A 127 -4.25 3.65 -11.55
C ASP A 127 -2.94 4.46 -11.54
N ASN A 128 -3.03 5.78 -11.74
CA ASN A 128 -1.84 6.65 -11.78
C ASN A 128 -1.43 7.20 -10.41
N TYR A 129 -2.36 7.35 -9.46
CA TYR A 129 -2.10 8.11 -8.22
C TYR A 129 -2.35 7.33 -6.93
N PHE A 130 -3.08 6.21 -6.97
CA PHE A 130 -3.27 5.35 -5.81
C PHE A 130 -2.29 4.18 -5.84
N GLY A 131 -1.06 4.51 -5.49
CA GLY A 131 -0.03 3.52 -5.20
C GLY A 131 -0.04 3.09 -3.74
N VAL A 132 0.32 1.83 -3.51
CA VAL A 132 0.68 1.35 -2.18
C VAL A 132 2.00 0.61 -2.29
N ASP A 133 3.00 0.98 -1.51
CA ASP A 133 4.26 0.23 -1.46
C ASP A 133 4.16 -0.97 -0.51
N CYS A 134 5.20 -1.80 -0.45
CA CYS A 134 5.19 -3.01 0.37
C CYS A 134 4.80 -2.74 1.83
N THR A 135 5.40 -1.69 2.41
CA THR A 135 5.17 -1.29 3.81
C THR A 135 3.86 -0.55 3.99
N GLY A 136 3.37 0.15 2.97
CA GLY A 136 2.06 0.79 2.94
C GLY A 136 0.93 -0.20 2.97
N PHE A 137 1.08 -1.33 2.28
CA PHE A 137 0.10 -2.40 2.30
C PHE A 137 0.01 -3.01 3.71
N ALA A 138 1.15 -3.21 4.36
CA ALA A 138 1.20 -3.64 5.76
C ALA A 138 0.61 -2.59 6.72
N CYS A 139 0.93 -1.30 6.55
CA CYS A 139 0.36 -0.20 7.35
C CYS A 139 -1.15 -0.14 7.24
N ALA A 140 -1.69 -0.20 6.01
CA ALA A 140 -3.13 -0.20 5.77
C ALA A 140 -3.80 -1.35 6.51
N TYR A 141 -3.25 -2.58 6.41
CA TYR A 141 -3.78 -3.72 7.14
C TYR A 141 -3.87 -3.47 8.65
N PHE A 142 -2.77 -3.09 9.29
CA PHE A 142 -2.76 -2.92 10.75
C PHE A 142 -3.58 -1.74 11.23
N ARG A 143 -3.77 -0.69 10.42
CA ARG A 143 -4.75 0.36 10.70
C ARG A 143 -6.17 -0.16 10.63
N THR A 144 -6.53 -0.89 9.58
CA THR A 144 -7.90 -1.38 9.40
C THR A 144 -8.29 -2.40 10.47
N VAL A 145 -7.35 -3.16 11.02
CA VAL A 145 -7.60 -4.03 12.18
C VAL A 145 -7.42 -3.31 13.54
N GLY A 146 -7.24 -1.99 13.56
CA GLY A 146 -7.19 -1.16 14.76
C GLY A 146 -5.92 -1.31 15.61
N LYS A 147 -4.86 -1.89 15.06
CA LYS A 147 -3.62 -2.22 15.79
C LYS A 147 -2.52 -1.16 15.71
N MET A 148 -2.63 -0.21 14.77
CA MET A 148 -1.70 0.92 14.62
C MET A 148 -2.25 2.26 15.15
N LEU A 149 -3.49 2.26 15.63
CA LEU A 149 -4.15 3.43 16.19
C LEU A 149 -3.95 3.47 17.71
N ASP A 150 -3.92 4.66 18.30
CA ASP A 150 -3.97 4.80 19.75
C ASP A 150 -5.39 4.61 20.32
N SER A 151 -5.53 4.70 21.64
CA SER A 151 -6.82 4.58 22.34
C SER A 151 -7.85 5.64 21.94
N SER A 152 -7.43 6.72 21.26
CA SER A 152 -8.32 7.75 20.71
C SER A 152 -8.63 7.53 19.22
N GLY A 153 -8.17 6.43 18.63
CA GLY A 153 -8.33 6.12 17.22
C GLY A 153 -7.41 6.93 16.31
N ASN A 154 -6.39 7.60 16.85
CA ASN A 154 -5.47 8.43 16.10
C ASN A 154 -4.17 7.69 15.77
N ASP A 155 -3.65 7.94 14.56
CA ASP A 155 -2.31 7.51 14.17
C ASP A 155 -1.27 8.24 15.02
N LYS A 156 -0.46 7.50 15.78
CA LYS A 156 0.70 8.07 16.49
C LYS A 156 1.94 8.25 15.62
N GLU A 157 1.94 7.68 14.42
CA GLU A 157 3.16 7.41 13.67
C GLU A 157 3.21 8.23 12.38
N ASN A 158 4.35 8.87 12.12
CA ASN A 158 4.58 9.61 10.88
C ASN A 158 4.71 8.62 9.71
N PRO A 159 3.78 8.62 8.73
CA PRO A 159 3.73 7.61 7.67
C PRO A 159 4.98 7.59 6.77
N VAL A 160 5.73 8.71 6.69
CA VAL A 160 6.97 8.81 5.91
C VAL A 160 8.09 7.94 6.49
N ASN A 161 8.07 7.70 7.80
CA ASN A 161 9.15 7.01 8.51
C ASN A 161 8.87 5.51 8.71
N ILE A 162 7.79 4.98 8.14
CA ILE A 162 7.38 3.58 8.32
C ILE A 162 7.95 2.71 7.20
N GLY A 163 9.16 2.18 7.44
CA GLY A 163 9.83 1.17 6.61
C GLY A 163 9.84 -0.23 7.24
N CYS A 164 10.45 -1.21 6.57
CA CYS A 164 10.56 -2.59 7.08
C CYS A 164 11.23 -2.65 8.47
N GLY A 165 12.26 -1.82 8.68
CA GLY A 165 12.94 -1.70 9.96
C GLY A 165 12.02 -1.27 11.11
N TYR A 166 10.99 -0.47 10.86
CA TYR A 166 10.03 -0.07 11.88
C TYR A 166 9.23 -1.29 12.40
N PHE A 167 8.75 -2.15 11.50
CA PHE A 167 8.02 -3.37 11.90
C PHE A 167 8.92 -4.33 12.68
N PHE A 168 10.18 -4.45 12.27
CA PHE A 168 11.19 -5.20 13.01
C PHE A 168 11.41 -4.64 14.41
N ASP A 169 11.64 -3.33 14.54
CA ASP A 169 11.93 -2.68 15.82
C ASP A 169 10.73 -2.81 16.79
N LYS A 170 9.49 -2.70 16.29
CA LYS A 170 8.27 -2.95 17.08
C LYS A 170 8.18 -4.40 17.56
N ALA A 171 8.32 -5.37 16.66
CA ALA A 171 8.24 -6.78 17.02
C ALA A 171 9.33 -7.17 18.02
N LYS A 172 10.55 -6.66 17.85
CA LYS A 172 11.68 -6.90 18.77
C LYS A 172 11.41 -6.34 20.16
N THR A 173 10.85 -5.14 20.25
CA THR A 173 10.48 -4.51 21.53
C THR A 173 9.43 -5.33 22.29
N LEU A 174 8.56 -6.03 21.57
CA LEU A 174 7.51 -6.88 22.14
C LEU A 174 7.91 -8.34 22.35
N ASN A 175 9.16 -8.70 21.99
CA ASN A 175 9.63 -10.09 21.93
C ASN A 175 8.73 -10.98 21.05
N GLN A 176 8.36 -10.49 19.87
CA GLN A 176 7.42 -11.09 18.92
C GLN A 176 8.08 -11.45 17.58
N ILE A 177 9.32 -11.94 17.62
CA ILE A 177 9.95 -12.60 16.46
C ILE A 177 9.61 -14.10 16.57
N ILE A 178 9.04 -14.66 15.51
CA ILE A 178 8.45 -16.00 15.51
C ILE A 178 9.44 -17.01 14.96
N TRP A 179 9.69 -18.06 15.72
CA TRP A 179 10.70 -19.08 15.41
C TRP A 179 10.14 -20.50 15.35
N ASN A 180 8.91 -20.71 15.82
CA ASN A 180 8.22 -21.97 15.74
C ASN A 180 7.13 -21.90 14.66
N LEU A 181 7.09 -22.88 13.76
CA LEU A 181 6.08 -22.96 12.71
C LEU A 181 4.66 -22.96 13.29
N ALA A 182 4.46 -23.60 14.44
CA ALA A 182 3.16 -23.68 15.11
C ALA A 182 2.66 -22.34 15.69
N GLU A 183 3.54 -21.35 15.84
CA GLU A 183 3.20 -20.03 16.38
C GLU A 183 2.82 -19.02 15.29
N ILE A 184 3.15 -19.32 14.04
CA ILE A 184 2.82 -18.46 12.89
C ILE A 184 1.30 -18.45 12.74
N ARG A 185 0.73 -17.27 12.47
CA ARG A 185 -0.70 -17.10 12.21
C ARG A 185 -0.96 -16.08 11.11
N GLN A 186 -2.21 -16.06 10.65
CA GLN A 186 -2.71 -15.01 9.76
C GLN A 186 -2.48 -13.62 10.38
N GLY A 187 -1.99 -12.69 9.57
CA GLY A 187 -1.69 -11.31 9.97
C GLY A 187 -0.28 -11.09 10.53
N ASP A 188 0.50 -12.15 10.74
CA ASP A 188 1.95 -12.00 10.95
C ASP A 188 2.61 -11.52 9.64
N VAL A 189 3.78 -10.89 9.75
CA VAL A 189 4.50 -10.34 8.59
C VAL A 189 5.82 -11.05 8.36
N ILE A 190 6.18 -11.21 7.10
CA ILE A 190 7.51 -11.61 6.67
C ILE A 190 8.31 -10.36 6.33
N VAL A 191 9.52 -10.23 6.86
CA VAL A 191 10.48 -9.18 6.46
C VAL A 191 11.79 -9.81 5.97
N TRP A 192 12.39 -9.23 4.93
CA TRP A 192 13.70 -9.64 4.41
C TRP A 192 14.80 -8.93 5.19
N MET A 193 14.99 -9.39 6.42
CA MET A 193 15.97 -8.87 7.36
C MET A 193 16.60 -10.00 8.17
N LYS A 194 17.70 -9.73 8.86
CA LYS A 194 18.26 -10.58 9.91
C LYS A 194 17.94 -10.00 11.29
N GLU A 195 18.13 -10.80 12.33
CA GLU A 195 17.88 -10.41 13.73
C GLU A 195 18.79 -9.26 14.24
N ASP A 196 19.90 -9.00 13.55
CA ASP A 196 20.76 -7.82 13.75
C ASP A 196 20.24 -6.53 13.08
N ARG A 197 19.04 -6.58 12.47
CA ARG A 197 18.37 -5.50 11.71
C ARG A 197 18.93 -5.26 10.30
N SER A 198 19.91 -6.01 9.83
CA SER A 198 20.40 -5.88 8.45
C SER A 198 19.38 -6.38 7.44
N GLU A 199 19.20 -5.66 6.33
CA GLU A 199 18.33 -6.09 5.23
C GLU A 199 19.00 -7.18 4.40
N THR A 200 18.24 -8.22 4.05
CA THR A 200 18.70 -9.37 3.23
C THR A 200 18.27 -9.25 1.78
N ARG A 201 17.41 -8.25 1.48
CA ARG A 201 17.00 -7.83 0.14
C ARG A 201 17.08 -6.31 0.07
N LYS A 202 17.53 -5.76 -1.07
CA LYS A 202 17.60 -4.31 -1.32
C LYS A 202 16.71 -3.89 -2.49
N PRO A 203 15.84 -2.87 -2.34
CA PRO A 203 15.43 -2.29 -1.05
C PRO A 203 14.71 -3.34 -0.17
N GLY A 204 14.68 -3.12 1.14
CA GLY A 204 13.98 -3.99 2.10
C GLY A 204 12.52 -4.27 1.68
N HIS A 205 12.01 -5.45 2.01
CA HIS A 205 10.68 -5.90 1.60
C HIS A 205 9.87 -6.47 2.78
N ILE A 206 8.55 -6.37 2.69
CA ILE A 206 7.60 -6.90 3.68
C ILE A 206 6.41 -7.57 2.97
N SER A 207 5.89 -8.63 3.58
CA SER A 207 4.74 -9.40 3.08
C SER A 207 3.83 -9.76 4.26
N LEU A 208 2.51 -9.74 4.06
CA LEU A 208 1.52 -10.17 5.05
C LEU A 208 1.16 -11.63 4.85
N ILE A 209 1.20 -12.42 5.92
CA ILE A 209 0.74 -13.82 5.89
C ILE A 209 -0.79 -13.83 5.90
N GLN A 210 -1.39 -14.29 4.81
CA GLN A 210 -2.84 -14.48 4.69
C GLN A 210 -3.25 -15.80 5.34
N SER A 211 -2.59 -16.89 5.00
CA SER A 211 -2.92 -18.21 5.50
C SER A 211 -1.70 -19.13 5.47
N ILE A 212 -1.80 -20.21 6.22
CA ILE A 212 -0.76 -21.22 6.36
C ILE A 212 -1.32 -22.50 5.75
N GLY A 213 -0.64 -23.00 4.72
CA GLY A 213 -0.91 -24.29 4.11
C GLY A 213 -0.16 -25.43 4.80
N GLU A 214 -0.25 -26.61 4.21
CA GLU A 214 0.47 -27.79 4.68
C GLU A 214 1.99 -27.62 4.55
N ASN A 215 2.75 -28.38 5.34
CA ASN A 215 4.21 -28.50 5.23
C ASN A 215 4.98 -27.17 5.25
N GLY A 216 4.49 -26.18 6.01
CA GLY A 216 5.15 -24.89 6.16
C GLY A 216 4.99 -23.94 4.98
N THR A 217 4.04 -24.20 4.08
CA THR A 217 3.66 -23.26 3.02
C THR A 217 2.91 -22.07 3.59
N LEU A 218 3.30 -20.86 3.21
CA LEU A 218 2.72 -19.59 3.59
C LEU A 218 2.16 -18.91 2.33
N TYR A 219 0.86 -18.63 2.36
CA TYR A 219 0.20 -17.80 1.35
C TYR A 219 0.22 -16.36 1.84
N CYS A 220 0.81 -15.48 1.05
CA CYS A 220 1.11 -14.11 1.45
C CYS A 220 0.50 -13.09 0.48
N ARG A 221 0.20 -11.91 1.01
CA ARG A 221 -0.22 -10.72 0.27
C ARG A 221 0.85 -9.65 0.39
N GLU A 222 1.25 -9.08 -0.73
CA GLU A 222 2.26 -8.03 -0.78
C GLU A 222 2.00 -7.04 -1.91
N SER A 223 2.68 -5.90 -1.83
CA SER A 223 2.81 -4.91 -2.89
C SER A 223 4.29 -4.59 -3.09
N ASN A 224 4.72 -4.11 -4.25
CA ASN A 224 6.08 -3.60 -4.50
C ASN A 224 6.10 -2.11 -4.90
N GLY A 225 4.98 -1.40 -4.74
CA GLY A 225 4.88 0.03 -5.04
C GLY A 225 4.37 0.34 -6.44
N SER A 226 3.95 1.58 -6.64
CA SER A 226 3.37 2.11 -7.90
C SER A 226 4.41 2.46 -8.98
N ALA A 227 5.64 1.96 -8.91
CA ALA A 227 6.69 2.38 -9.82
C ALA A 227 6.69 1.61 -11.15
N ALA A 228 6.28 2.32 -12.20
CA ALA A 228 6.80 2.30 -13.57
C ALA A 228 6.65 1.07 -14.47
N GLU A 229 6.29 -0.12 -13.98
CA GLU A 229 6.12 -1.31 -14.85
C GLU A 229 4.79 -2.04 -14.65
N GLY A 230 3.65 -1.34 -14.63
CA GLY A 230 2.32 -1.94 -14.83
C GLY A 230 2.03 -3.21 -14.00
N GLY A 231 2.60 -3.28 -12.80
CA GLY A 231 2.55 -4.46 -11.94
C GLY A 231 1.23 -4.50 -11.19
N LYS A 232 0.50 -5.60 -11.32
CA LYS A 232 -0.81 -5.89 -10.71
C LYS A 232 -0.73 -6.02 -9.18
N ASP A 233 -0.30 -4.98 -8.47
CA ASP A 233 -0.26 -4.93 -7.02
C ASP A 233 -1.62 -4.48 -6.42
N PRO A 234 -1.95 -4.88 -5.17
CA PRO A 234 -1.29 -5.94 -4.41
C PRO A 234 -1.43 -7.30 -5.12
N ARG A 235 -0.62 -8.30 -4.74
CA ARG A 235 -0.53 -9.64 -5.37
C ARG A 235 -0.50 -10.79 -4.35
N MET A 236 -0.77 -12.01 -4.83
CA MET A 236 -0.56 -13.26 -4.08
C MET A 236 0.87 -13.75 -4.29
N THR A 237 1.46 -14.29 -3.23
CA THR A 237 2.72 -15.01 -3.30
C THR A 237 2.68 -16.23 -2.41
N GLU A 238 3.36 -17.28 -2.82
CA GLU A 238 3.49 -18.53 -2.06
C GLU A 238 4.95 -18.71 -1.66
N ARG A 239 5.18 -19.09 -0.41
CA ARG A 239 6.52 -19.31 0.15
C ARG A 239 6.51 -20.55 1.01
N ARG A 240 7.49 -21.43 0.86
CA ARG A 240 7.62 -22.60 1.72
C ARG A 240 8.82 -22.45 2.64
N LEU A 241 8.57 -22.59 3.95
CA LEU A 241 9.61 -22.61 4.97
C LEU A 241 10.31 -23.98 4.99
N ILE A 242 11.64 -23.98 4.98
CA ILE A 242 12.44 -25.21 5.14
C ILE A 242 12.81 -25.42 6.62
N GLY A 243 13.07 -24.34 7.34
CA GLY A 243 13.51 -24.37 8.73
C GLY A 243 14.15 -23.06 9.17
N VAL A 244 14.51 -23.00 10.45
CA VAL A 244 15.29 -21.91 11.02
C VAL A 244 16.78 -22.29 10.96
N GLU A 245 17.60 -21.39 10.45
CA GLU A 245 19.07 -21.48 10.47
C GLU A 245 19.66 -20.34 11.30
N GLY A 246 20.94 -20.45 11.65
CA GLY A 246 21.69 -19.44 12.39
C GLY A 246 21.99 -19.83 13.84
N ASP A 247 22.68 -18.93 14.54
CA ASP A 247 23.19 -19.06 15.90
C ASP A 247 22.49 -18.02 16.80
N GLU A 248 21.69 -18.52 17.74
CA GLU A 248 20.95 -17.70 18.69
C GLU A 248 21.86 -16.81 19.54
N SER A 249 23.04 -17.30 19.91
CA SER A 249 23.99 -16.53 20.71
C SER A 249 24.53 -15.31 19.97
N LYS A 250 24.51 -15.35 18.63
CA LYS A 250 25.00 -14.28 17.74
C LYS A 250 23.89 -13.41 17.16
N LYS A 251 22.63 -13.65 17.53
CA LYS A 251 21.47 -12.92 17.01
C LYS A 251 21.44 -12.86 15.49
N ASN A 252 21.71 -14.00 14.85
CA ASN A 252 21.72 -14.12 13.39
C ASN A 252 20.81 -15.24 12.91
N ARG A 253 19.78 -15.59 13.69
CA ARG A 253 18.77 -16.56 13.28
C ARG A 253 17.88 -16.00 12.18
N TYR A 254 17.44 -16.87 11.28
CA TYR A 254 16.51 -16.54 10.19
C TYR A 254 15.75 -17.78 9.72
N TRP A 255 14.60 -17.57 9.12
CA TRP A 255 13.89 -18.59 8.36
C TRP A 255 14.44 -18.68 6.94
N LYS A 256 14.55 -19.90 6.42
CA LYS A 256 14.97 -20.20 5.06
C LYS A 256 13.78 -20.60 4.17
N LEU A 257 13.80 -20.13 2.93
CA LEU A 257 12.77 -20.40 1.92
C LEU A 257 13.23 -21.47 0.90
N GLU A 258 12.34 -22.41 0.54
CA GLU A 258 12.63 -23.52 -0.39
C GLU A 258 13.07 -23.05 -1.78
N LYS A 259 12.35 -22.09 -2.36
CA LYS A 259 12.56 -21.66 -3.74
C LYS A 259 13.83 -20.83 -3.93
N ASN A 260 14.36 -20.27 -2.84
CA ASN A 260 15.52 -19.39 -2.90
C ASN A 260 16.35 -19.53 -1.63
N ASN A 261 17.27 -20.51 -1.61
CA ASN A 261 18.13 -20.83 -0.46
C ASN A 261 19.01 -19.66 0.02
N SER A 262 19.07 -18.56 -0.72
CA SER A 262 19.78 -17.34 -0.36
C SER A 262 18.91 -16.31 0.37
N GLU A 263 17.57 -16.45 0.32
CA GLU A 263 16.67 -15.53 1.01
C GLU A 263 16.58 -15.86 2.50
N GLN A 264 16.98 -14.89 3.30
CA GLN A 264 16.91 -14.92 4.75
C GLN A 264 15.78 -14.02 5.20
N ILE A 265 14.79 -14.56 5.90
CA ILE A 265 13.63 -13.78 6.34
C ILE A 265 13.44 -13.91 7.85
N LEU A 266 12.72 -12.94 8.41
CA LEU A 266 12.12 -13.04 9.73
C LEU A 266 10.61 -13.05 9.60
N ILE A 267 9.97 -13.77 10.51
CA ILE A 267 8.52 -13.72 10.69
C ILE A 267 8.26 -12.97 11.99
N LEU A 268 7.44 -11.93 11.92
CA LEU A 268 7.22 -10.98 13.00
C LEU A 268 5.75 -10.84 13.31
N ARG A 269 5.47 -10.52 14.57
CA ARG A 269 4.16 -10.03 15.03
C ARG A 269 4.31 -8.65 15.67
N PRO A 270 4.34 -7.59 14.84
CA PRO A 270 4.70 -6.25 15.28
C PRO A 270 3.63 -5.58 16.15
N PHE A 271 2.38 -6.07 16.09
CA PHE A 271 1.27 -5.55 16.88
C PHE A 271 0.44 -6.70 17.46
N VAL A 272 0.32 -6.74 18.79
CA VAL A 272 -0.48 -7.71 19.54
C VAL A 272 -1.87 -7.16 19.79
#